data_AF-A0A4Y7TZH0-F1
#
_entry.id   AF-A0A4Y7TZH0-F1
#
_cell.length_a   1.000
_cell.length_b   1.000
_cell.length_c   1.000
_cell.angle_alpha   90.00
_cell.angle_beta   90.00
_cell.angle_gamma   90.00
#
_symmetry.space_group_name_H-M   'P 1'
#
loop_
_entity.id
_entity.type
_entity.pdbx_description
1 polymer ?
#
loop_
_entity_poly.entity_id
_entity_poly.type
_entity_poly.pdbx_seq_one_letter_code
_entity_poly.pdbx_strand_id
1 'polypeptide(L)'
;MSQHIPNHHPQQPQYVQYAGPSTPAYIQGVPAPIVAQPMHQAMHYQPQPQIQSPPPPALATSTSANGPQNSARGDWTKDLVQLAKQGELKKHALALQLHTAHILSAHASLDTKLKAIQDVKEQKNKLESERARLLKCLQEINMDRDQADLAQATLDRECDALRAKIQVLSDGEWAIAKADVDRLRADLGQEPLPSLQQTLEERRAAYLEERRRQGNEGENSAGSSGQKRPSESTPDGQPKKPRGRPKGSKNKKAAS
;
A
#
# COMPACT_ATOMS: atom_id res chain seq x y z
N MET A 1 68.60 -25.18 -6.42
CA MET A 1 67.79 -23.94 -6.34
C MET A 1 66.37 -24.29 -6.72
N SER A 2 65.56 -24.68 -5.74
CA SER A 2 64.14 -25.04 -5.93
C SER A 2 63.30 -24.06 -5.14
N GLN A 3 62.59 -23.19 -5.86
CA GLN A 3 61.64 -22.22 -5.29
C GLN A 3 60.33 -22.95 -5.00
N HIS A 4 59.96 -23.04 -3.73
CA HIS A 4 58.70 -23.62 -3.28
C HIS A 4 57.64 -22.50 -3.27
N ILE A 5 56.63 -22.60 -4.14
CA ILE A 5 55.50 -21.66 -4.20
C ILE A 5 54.43 -22.13 -3.21
N PRO A 6 53.99 -21.31 -2.23
CA PRO A 6 52.88 -21.64 -1.35
C PRO A 6 51.54 -21.39 -2.06
N ASN A 7 50.72 -22.43 -2.14
CA ASN A 7 49.32 -22.35 -2.58
C ASN A 7 48.50 -21.54 -1.57
N HIS A 8 47.91 -20.42 -2.03
CA HIS A 8 46.88 -19.69 -1.28
C HIS A 8 45.51 -20.33 -1.46
N HIS A 9 44.86 -20.66 -0.35
CA HIS A 9 43.50 -21.18 -0.28
C HIS A 9 42.50 -20.01 -0.16
N PRO A 10 41.47 -19.89 -1.02
CA PRO A 10 40.47 -18.84 -0.88
C PRO A 10 39.54 -19.16 0.30
N GLN A 11 39.48 -18.27 1.28
CA GLN A 11 38.50 -18.33 2.35
C GLN A 11 37.09 -18.05 1.80
N GLN A 12 36.16 -18.95 2.11
CA GLN A 12 34.73 -18.80 1.88
C GLN A 12 34.15 -17.73 2.84
N PRO A 13 33.22 -16.88 2.40
CA PRO A 13 32.57 -15.90 3.27
C PRO A 13 31.64 -16.62 4.27
N GLN A 14 31.90 -16.41 5.56
CA GLN A 14 31.03 -16.81 6.67
C GLN A 14 29.76 -15.96 6.64
N TYR A 15 28.62 -16.58 6.36
CA TYR A 15 27.31 -15.95 6.48
C TYR A 15 26.97 -15.74 7.97
N VAL A 16 26.86 -14.47 8.38
CA VAL A 16 26.39 -14.09 9.71
C VAL A 16 24.86 -14.31 9.76
N GLN A 17 24.45 -15.35 10.46
CA GLN A 17 23.05 -15.68 10.69
C GLN A 17 22.53 -14.82 11.86
N TYR A 18 21.79 -13.75 11.55
CA TYR A 18 21.10 -12.95 12.57
C TYR A 18 19.91 -13.72 13.13
N ALA A 19 20.07 -14.29 14.32
CA ALA A 19 18.97 -14.75 15.15
C ALA A 19 18.24 -13.52 15.73
N GLY A 20 17.03 -13.26 15.23
CA GLY A 20 16.15 -12.22 15.78
C GLY A 20 15.60 -12.60 17.16
N PRO A 21 15.22 -11.62 17.98
CA PRO A 21 14.81 -11.83 19.36
C PRO A 21 13.48 -12.60 19.46
N SER A 22 13.52 -13.66 20.26
CA SER A 22 12.40 -14.48 20.70
C SER A 22 11.39 -13.66 21.51
N THR A 23 10.15 -13.58 21.03
CA THR A 23 9.00 -13.09 21.80
C THR A 23 8.45 -14.19 22.72
N PRO A 24 7.95 -13.84 23.92
CA PRO A 24 7.48 -14.81 24.89
C PRO A 24 6.07 -15.33 24.58
N ALA A 25 5.88 -16.62 24.89
CA ALA A 25 4.66 -17.39 24.77
C ALA A 25 3.61 -17.02 25.83
N TYR A 26 2.34 -16.97 25.40
CA TYR A 26 1.07 -17.25 26.12
C TYR A 26 -0.02 -16.93 25.07
N ILE A 27 -0.94 -17.78 24.62
CA ILE A 27 -1.92 -18.61 25.32
C ILE A 27 -2.30 -19.82 24.44
N GLN A 28 -2.43 -20.95 25.13
CA GLN A 28 -3.00 -22.22 24.74
C GLN A 28 -4.49 -22.12 24.36
N GLY A 29 -4.84 -22.56 23.14
CA GLY A 29 -6.23 -22.59 22.68
C GLY A 29 -6.41 -23.43 21.40
N VAL A 30 -6.72 -24.71 21.61
CA VAL A 30 -7.51 -25.65 20.78
C VAL A 30 -7.22 -25.77 19.26
N PRO A 31 -6.83 -26.95 18.73
CA PRO A 31 -6.82 -27.19 17.29
C PRO A 31 -8.25 -27.36 16.78
N ALA A 32 -8.77 -26.37 16.07
CA ALA A 32 -9.97 -26.52 15.26
C ALA A 32 -9.63 -27.32 13.99
N PRO A 33 -10.44 -28.33 13.61
CA PRO A 33 -10.23 -29.06 12.37
C PRO A 33 -10.46 -28.14 11.17
N ILE A 34 -9.55 -28.20 10.20
CA ILE A 34 -9.69 -27.60 8.88
C ILE A 34 -10.86 -28.31 8.19
N VAL A 35 -12.05 -27.73 8.32
CA VAL A 35 -13.17 -28.04 7.43
C VAL A 35 -12.83 -27.36 6.10
N ALA A 36 -12.40 -28.16 5.13
CA ALA A 36 -12.37 -27.78 3.74
C ALA A 36 -13.76 -27.29 3.35
N GLN A 37 -13.93 -25.98 3.20
CA GLN A 37 -15.17 -25.45 2.63
C GLN A 37 -15.26 -25.92 1.17
N PRO A 38 -16.35 -26.57 0.77
CA PRO A 38 -16.62 -26.77 -0.63
C PRO A 38 -16.85 -25.39 -1.24
N MET A 39 -15.98 -25.01 -2.18
CA MET A 39 -16.30 -23.97 -3.14
C MET A 39 -17.62 -24.39 -3.81
N HIS A 40 -18.72 -23.75 -3.41
CA HIS A 40 -19.94 -23.76 -4.17
C HIS A 40 -19.61 -23.11 -5.52
N GLN A 41 -19.22 -23.93 -6.49
CA GLN A 41 -19.40 -23.62 -7.89
C GLN A 41 -20.90 -23.39 -8.06
N ALA A 42 -21.29 -22.13 -8.11
CA ALA A 42 -22.52 -21.74 -8.76
C ALA A 42 -22.37 -22.18 -10.22
N MET A 43 -22.90 -23.37 -10.51
CA MET A 43 -23.20 -23.84 -11.85
C MET A 43 -24.12 -22.80 -12.49
N HIS A 44 -23.51 -21.83 -13.17
CA HIS A 44 -24.23 -20.97 -14.09
C HIS A 44 -24.61 -21.85 -15.27
N TYR A 45 -25.83 -22.38 -15.24
CA TYR A 45 -26.47 -23.01 -16.40
C TYR A 45 -26.57 -21.94 -17.48
N GLN A 46 -25.60 -21.92 -18.38
CA GLN A 46 -25.75 -21.22 -19.64
C GLN A 46 -26.84 -21.96 -20.44
N PRO A 47 -27.89 -21.27 -20.89
CA PRO A 47 -28.96 -21.91 -21.63
C PRO A 47 -28.38 -22.55 -22.90
N GLN A 48 -28.61 -23.85 -23.00
CA GLN A 48 -28.36 -24.66 -24.18
C GLN A 48 -29.00 -23.96 -25.40
N PRO A 49 -28.28 -23.70 -26.49
CA PRO A 49 -28.96 -23.34 -27.74
C PRO A 49 -29.85 -24.53 -28.11
N GLN A 50 -31.17 -24.29 -28.09
CA GLN A 50 -32.14 -25.21 -28.66
C GLN A 50 -31.71 -25.46 -30.10
N ILE A 51 -31.13 -26.63 -30.36
CA ILE A 51 -31.10 -27.19 -31.71
C ILE A 51 -32.56 -27.51 -32.00
N GLN A 52 -33.18 -26.57 -32.70
CA GLN A 52 -34.49 -26.68 -33.29
C GLN A 52 -34.48 -27.95 -34.15
N SER A 53 -35.13 -29.00 -33.65
CA SER A 53 -35.42 -30.21 -34.38
C SER A 53 -36.07 -29.81 -35.71
N PRO A 54 -35.63 -30.34 -36.87
CA PRO A 54 -36.38 -30.18 -38.10
C PRO A 54 -37.80 -30.76 -37.90
N PRO A 55 -38.84 -30.12 -38.46
CA PRO A 55 -40.22 -30.60 -38.33
C PRO A 55 -40.38 -31.99 -38.95
N PRO A 56 -41.32 -32.81 -38.43
CA PRO A 56 -41.66 -34.09 -39.06
C PRO A 56 -42.21 -33.83 -40.48
N PRO A 57 -41.82 -34.62 -41.50
CA PRO A 57 -42.41 -34.51 -42.82
C PRO A 57 -43.91 -34.84 -42.74
N ALA A 58 -44.72 -33.94 -43.31
CA ALA A 58 -46.15 -34.13 -43.47
C ALA A 58 -46.42 -35.39 -44.31
N LEU A 59 -47.34 -36.22 -43.82
CA LEU A 59 -47.93 -37.32 -44.57
C LEU A 59 -48.71 -36.75 -45.76
N ALA A 60 -48.10 -36.75 -46.93
CA ALA A 60 -48.82 -36.68 -48.19
C ALA A 60 -49.29 -38.09 -48.56
N THR A 61 -50.58 -38.35 -48.36
CA THR A 61 -51.30 -39.46 -48.99
C THR A 61 -51.30 -39.28 -50.51
N SER A 62 -50.45 -40.01 -51.20
CA SER A 62 -50.60 -40.29 -52.64
C SER A 62 -50.81 -41.79 -52.84
N THR A 63 -52.08 -42.14 -52.99
CA THR A 63 -52.58 -43.41 -53.48
C THR A 63 -52.07 -43.60 -54.92
N SER A 64 -51.25 -44.62 -55.16
CA SER A 64 -51.02 -45.17 -56.50
C SER A 64 -50.77 -46.67 -56.37
N ALA A 65 -51.86 -47.41 -56.55
CA ALA A 65 -51.84 -48.83 -56.79
C ALA A 65 -51.42 -49.09 -58.25
N ASN A 66 -50.36 -49.89 -58.46
CA ASN A 66 -50.34 -51.03 -59.38
C ASN A 66 -48.92 -51.54 -59.63
N GLY A 67 -48.73 -52.85 -59.45
CA GLY A 67 -47.60 -53.59 -60.01
C GLY A 67 -47.05 -54.67 -59.07
N PRO A 68 -47.42 -55.95 -59.26
CA PRO A 68 -46.84 -57.06 -58.52
C PRO A 68 -45.61 -57.59 -59.28
N GLN A 69 -44.40 -57.48 -58.70
CA GLN A 69 -43.26 -58.26 -59.15
C GLN A 69 -42.32 -58.63 -58.00
N ASN A 70 -42.19 -59.94 -57.81
CA ASN A 70 -41.19 -60.64 -57.03
C ASN A 70 -39.79 -59.99 -57.08
N SER A 71 -39.31 -59.48 -55.95
CA SER A 71 -37.87 -59.34 -55.62
C SER A 71 -37.62 -59.29 -54.09
N ALA A 72 -38.54 -59.84 -53.29
CA ALA A 72 -38.55 -59.73 -51.82
C ALA A 72 -37.65 -60.76 -51.09
N ARG A 73 -36.50 -61.15 -51.65
CA ARG A 73 -35.61 -62.15 -51.02
C ARG A 73 -34.11 -61.77 -51.00
N GLY A 74 -33.76 -60.50 -51.29
CA GLY A 74 -32.38 -60.13 -51.61
C GLY A 74 -31.69 -59.01 -50.80
N ASP A 75 -32.38 -58.15 -50.02
CA ASP A 75 -31.75 -56.88 -49.57
C ASP A 75 -31.55 -56.69 -48.05
N TRP A 76 -31.87 -57.68 -47.22
CA TRP A 76 -31.60 -57.62 -45.76
C TRP A 76 -30.11 -57.41 -45.44
N THR A 77 -29.22 -57.94 -46.29
CA THR A 77 -27.77 -57.75 -46.15
C THR A 77 -27.38 -56.29 -46.37
N LYS A 78 -28.03 -55.57 -47.29
CA LYS A 78 -27.76 -54.14 -47.51
C LYS A 78 -28.27 -53.31 -46.35
N ASP A 79 -29.45 -53.63 -45.82
CA ASP A 79 -30.02 -52.95 -44.66
C ASP A 79 -29.15 -53.13 -43.41
N LEU A 80 -28.60 -54.34 -43.20
CA LEU A 80 -27.67 -54.60 -42.11
C LEU A 80 -26.37 -53.81 -42.25
N VAL A 81 -25.79 -53.74 -43.47
CA VAL A 81 -24.59 -52.94 -43.74
C VAL A 81 -24.88 -51.45 -43.57
N GLN A 82 -26.05 -50.96 -43.99
CA GLN A 82 -26.46 -49.57 -43.77
C GLN A 82 -26.63 -49.27 -42.29
N LEU A 83 -27.26 -50.16 -41.51
CA LEU A 83 -27.42 -50.00 -40.07
C LEU A 83 -26.07 -49.97 -39.35
N ALA A 84 -25.13 -50.82 -39.74
CA ALA A 84 -23.76 -50.82 -39.21
C ALA A 84 -23.04 -49.49 -39.52
N LYS A 85 -23.10 -49.02 -40.77
CA LYS A 85 -22.55 -47.71 -41.17
C LYS A 85 -23.19 -46.54 -40.41
N GLN A 86 -24.51 -46.60 -40.20
CA GLN A 86 -25.24 -45.59 -39.42
C GLN A 86 -24.81 -45.60 -37.95
N GLY A 87 -24.57 -46.79 -37.37
CA GLY A 87 -24.02 -46.93 -36.02
C GLY A 87 -22.61 -46.34 -35.91
N GLU A 88 -21.74 -46.65 -36.86
CA GLU A 88 -20.38 -46.12 -36.93
C GLU A 88 -20.36 -44.59 -37.11
N LEU A 89 -21.20 -44.06 -38.00
CA LEU A 89 -21.37 -42.62 -38.18
C LEU A 89 -21.81 -41.93 -36.89
N LYS A 90 -22.80 -42.48 -36.18
CA LYS A 90 -23.27 -41.95 -34.89
C LYS A 90 -22.16 -41.98 -33.83
N LYS A 91 -21.36 -43.05 -33.78
CA LYS A 91 -20.18 -43.13 -32.90
C LYS A 91 -19.18 -42.01 -33.19
N HIS A 92 -18.83 -41.79 -34.46
CA HIS A 92 -17.90 -40.72 -34.85
C HIS A 92 -18.47 -39.32 -34.59
N ALA A 93 -19.75 -39.11 -34.88
CA ALA A 93 -20.42 -37.84 -34.60
C ALA A 93 -20.41 -37.51 -33.10
N LEU A 94 -20.71 -38.49 -32.24
CA LEU A 94 -20.67 -38.33 -30.80
C LEU A 94 -19.24 -38.04 -30.30
N ALA A 95 -18.23 -38.77 -30.81
CA ALA A 95 -16.83 -38.53 -30.46
C ALA A 95 -16.40 -37.10 -30.84
N LEU A 96 -16.77 -36.64 -32.03
CA LEU A 96 -16.51 -35.27 -32.48
C LEU A 96 -17.20 -34.23 -31.59
N GLN A 97 -18.45 -34.47 -31.19
CA GLN A 97 -19.19 -33.59 -30.28
C GLN A 97 -18.52 -33.51 -28.91
N LEU A 98 -18.05 -34.64 -28.36
CA LEU A 98 -17.33 -34.68 -27.09
C LEU A 98 -16.01 -33.91 -27.17
N HIS A 99 -15.22 -34.14 -28.23
CA HIS A 99 -13.97 -33.39 -28.45
C HIS A 99 -14.23 -31.88 -28.60
N THR A 100 -15.29 -31.50 -29.33
CA THR A 100 -15.69 -30.10 -29.47
C THR A 100 -16.02 -29.47 -28.12
N ALA A 101 -16.78 -30.16 -27.27
CA ALA A 101 -17.10 -29.69 -25.92
C ALA A 101 -15.84 -29.53 -25.06
N HIS A 102 -14.88 -30.47 -25.13
CA HIS A 102 -13.61 -30.38 -24.42
C HIS A 102 -12.77 -29.18 -24.90
N ILE A 103 -12.70 -28.95 -26.22
CA ILE A 103 -11.99 -27.81 -26.80
C ILE A 103 -12.60 -26.49 -26.30
N LEU A 104 -13.93 -26.35 -26.34
CA LEU A 104 -14.62 -25.15 -25.87
C LEU A 104 -14.41 -24.91 -24.36
N SER A 105 -14.46 -25.96 -23.55
CA SER A 105 -14.18 -25.86 -22.11
C SER A 105 -12.74 -25.44 -21.83
N ALA A 106 -11.77 -26.01 -22.57
CA ALA A 106 -10.37 -25.62 -22.47
C ALA A 106 -10.16 -24.15 -22.88
N HIS A 107 -10.83 -23.67 -23.94
CA HIS A 107 -10.80 -22.26 -24.33
C HIS A 107 -11.33 -21.32 -23.24
N ALA A 108 -12.49 -21.62 -22.66
CA ALA A 108 -13.03 -20.80 -21.58
C ALA A 108 -12.09 -20.75 -20.35
N SER A 109 -11.42 -21.87 -20.05
CA SER A 109 -10.41 -21.93 -18.98
C SER A 109 -9.17 -21.10 -19.32
N LEU A 110 -8.70 -21.17 -20.57
CA LEU A 110 -7.58 -20.37 -21.08
C LEU A 110 -7.87 -18.88 -20.93
N ASP A 111 -9.03 -18.42 -21.40
CA ASP A 111 -9.42 -17.01 -21.36
C ASP A 111 -9.51 -16.48 -19.93
N THR A 112 -10.06 -17.29 -19.01
CA THR A 112 -10.12 -16.97 -17.59
C THR A 112 -8.71 -16.81 -16.99
N LYS A 113 -7.79 -17.73 -17.32
CA LYS A 113 -6.40 -17.67 -16.85
C LYS A 113 -5.63 -16.49 -17.46
N LEU A 114 -5.84 -16.18 -18.74
CA LEU A 114 -5.22 -15.02 -19.39
C LEU A 114 -5.66 -13.71 -18.75
N LYS A 115 -6.96 -13.57 -18.42
CA LYS A 115 -7.47 -12.43 -17.67
C LYS A 115 -6.84 -12.33 -16.28
N ALA A 116 -6.78 -13.44 -15.54
CA ALA A 116 -6.15 -13.46 -14.22
C ALA A 116 -4.66 -13.07 -14.28
N ILE A 117 -3.92 -13.51 -15.31
CA ILE A 117 -2.53 -13.10 -15.54
C ILE A 117 -2.44 -11.59 -15.76
N GLN A 118 -3.36 -11.00 -16.53
CA GLN A 118 -3.39 -9.56 -16.77
C GLN A 118 -3.67 -8.78 -15.49
N ASP A 119 -4.66 -9.21 -14.70
CA ASP A 119 -5.00 -8.58 -13.42
C ASP A 119 -3.81 -8.60 -12.46
N VAL A 120 -3.07 -9.72 -12.38
CA VAL A 120 -1.86 -9.84 -11.55
C VAL A 120 -0.73 -8.93 -12.05
N LYS A 121 -0.55 -8.79 -13.37
CA LYS A 121 0.44 -7.86 -13.95
C LYS A 121 0.14 -6.41 -13.60
N GLU A 122 -1.13 -6.02 -13.66
CA GLU A 122 -1.55 -4.66 -13.29
C GLU A 122 -1.34 -4.39 -11.80
N GLN A 123 -1.71 -5.33 -10.93
CA GLN A 123 -1.44 -5.23 -9.49
C GLN A 123 0.06 -5.10 -9.18
N LYS A 124 0.90 -5.90 -9.86
CA LYS A 124 2.36 -5.79 -9.74
C LYS A 124 2.85 -4.40 -10.13
N ASN A 125 2.41 -3.87 -11.27
CA ASN A 125 2.82 -2.53 -11.75
C ASN A 125 2.40 -1.41 -10.79
N LYS A 126 1.21 -1.54 -10.17
CA LYS A 126 0.74 -0.61 -9.14
C LYS A 126 1.63 -0.64 -7.90
N LEU A 127 1.97 -1.83 -7.42
CA LEU A 127 2.86 -1.99 -6.26
C LEU A 127 4.27 -1.48 -6.55
N GLU A 128 4.80 -1.69 -7.75
CA GLU A 128 6.12 -1.16 -8.14
C GLU A 128 6.13 0.37 -8.17
N SER A 129 5.06 0.98 -8.68
CA SER A 129 4.87 2.45 -8.67
C SER A 129 4.83 3.01 -7.25
N GLU A 130 4.09 2.36 -6.34
CA GLU A 130 4.04 2.76 -4.94
C GLU A 130 5.38 2.57 -4.23
N ARG A 131 6.09 1.47 -4.51
CA ARG A 131 7.45 1.24 -4.00
C ARG A 131 8.39 2.37 -4.43
N ALA A 132 8.37 2.75 -5.71
CA ALA A 132 9.19 3.85 -6.21
C ALA A 132 8.83 5.19 -5.54
N ARG A 133 7.54 5.47 -5.36
CA ARG A 133 7.05 6.67 -4.65
C ARG A 133 7.54 6.72 -3.21
N LEU A 134 7.41 5.63 -2.47
CA LEU A 134 7.83 5.55 -1.06
C LEU A 134 9.35 5.67 -0.90
N LEU A 135 10.12 5.07 -1.82
CA LEU A 135 11.58 5.23 -1.83
C LEU A 135 11.99 6.70 -2.03
N LYS A 136 11.30 7.42 -2.93
CA LYS A 136 11.53 8.86 -3.11
C LYS A 136 11.20 9.65 -1.84
N CYS A 137 10.06 9.40 -1.21
CA CYS A 137 9.70 10.08 0.05
C CYS A 137 10.70 9.79 1.17
N LEU A 138 11.21 8.55 1.26
CA LEU A 138 12.24 8.21 2.25
C LEU A 138 13.56 8.94 1.99
N GLN A 139 13.95 9.10 0.72
CA GLN A 139 15.11 9.89 0.34
C GLN A 139 14.95 11.36 0.75
N GLU A 140 13.79 11.96 0.50
CA GLU A 140 13.48 13.34 0.90
C GLU A 140 13.58 13.52 2.43
N ILE A 141 12.98 12.61 3.22
CA ILE A 141 13.06 12.65 4.69
C ILE A 141 14.50 12.57 5.19
N ASN A 142 15.32 11.70 4.57
CA ASN A 142 16.73 11.59 4.95
C ASN A 142 17.49 12.89 4.65
N MET A 143 17.23 13.53 3.51
CA MET A 143 17.84 14.82 3.17
C MET A 143 17.41 15.92 4.15
N ASP A 144 16.13 15.99 4.50
CA ASP A 144 15.61 16.96 5.47
C ASP A 144 16.22 16.75 6.86
N ARG A 145 16.41 15.49 7.28
CA ARG A 145 17.11 15.15 8.54
C ARG A 145 18.56 15.63 8.50
N ASP A 146 19.29 15.30 7.44
CA ASP A 146 20.70 15.70 7.33
C ASP A 146 20.85 17.24 7.30
N GLN A 147 19.90 17.94 6.69
CA GLN A 147 19.83 19.41 6.73
C GLN A 147 19.54 19.94 8.15
N ALA A 148 18.62 19.31 8.88
CA ALA A 148 18.32 19.68 10.26
C ALA A 148 19.53 19.44 11.19
N ASP A 149 20.24 18.33 11.02
CA ASP A 149 21.46 18.01 11.77
C ASP A 149 22.56 19.06 11.53
N LEU A 150 22.73 19.49 10.26
CA LEU A 150 23.68 20.55 9.91
C LEU A 150 23.28 21.91 10.53
N ALA A 151 22.00 22.25 10.50
CA ALA A 151 21.47 23.47 11.09
C ALA A 151 21.66 23.46 12.62
N GLN A 152 21.35 22.34 13.27
CA GLN A 152 21.56 22.16 14.71
C GLN A 152 23.04 22.32 15.08
N ALA A 153 23.94 21.63 14.38
CA ALA A 153 25.37 21.75 14.63
C ALA A 153 25.90 23.18 14.42
N THR A 154 25.28 23.95 13.52
CA THR A 154 25.62 25.37 13.32
C THR A 154 25.17 26.21 14.52
N LEU A 155 23.92 26.05 14.94
CA LEU A 155 23.37 26.76 16.10
C LEU A 155 24.09 26.42 17.41
N ASP A 156 24.48 25.17 17.61
CA ASP A 156 25.26 24.74 18.77
C ASP A 156 26.61 25.46 18.84
N ARG A 157 27.34 25.53 17.72
CA ARG A 157 28.60 26.29 17.64
C ARG A 157 28.40 27.79 17.91
N GLU A 158 27.34 28.38 17.37
CA GLU A 158 27.01 29.78 17.61
C GLU A 158 26.66 30.03 19.09
N CYS A 159 25.90 29.13 19.71
CA CYS A 159 25.57 29.21 21.14
C CYS A 159 26.82 29.11 22.00
N ASP A 160 27.72 28.18 21.70
CA ASP A 160 28.99 28.04 22.43
C ASP A 160 29.89 29.26 22.23
N ALA A 161 29.96 29.81 21.02
CA ALA A 161 30.70 31.05 20.75
C ALA A 161 30.12 32.24 21.53
N LEU A 162 28.79 32.37 21.59
CA LEU A 162 28.13 33.43 22.36
C LEU A 162 28.34 33.25 23.86
N ARG A 163 28.24 32.02 24.39
CA ARG A 163 28.54 31.72 25.80
C ARG A 163 29.99 32.08 26.14
N ALA A 164 30.95 31.70 25.31
CA ALA A 164 32.35 32.05 25.49
C ALA A 164 32.54 33.58 25.48
N LYS A 165 31.90 34.29 24.55
CA LYS A 165 31.95 35.76 24.49
C LYS A 165 31.36 36.41 25.74
N ILE A 166 30.21 35.93 26.23
CA ILE A 166 29.59 36.41 27.46
C ILE A 166 30.52 36.20 28.64
N GLN A 167 31.16 35.04 28.75
CA GLN A 167 32.11 34.75 29.83
C GLN A 167 33.29 35.74 29.81
N VAL A 168 33.90 35.94 28.64
CA VAL A 168 35.04 36.86 28.48
C VAL A 168 34.67 38.29 28.88
N LEU A 169 33.50 38.77 28.46
CA LEU A 169 33.04 40.12 28.80
C LEU A 169 32.70 40.25 30.29
N SER A 170 32.06 39.23 30.86
CA SER A 170 31.60 39.23 32.26
C SER A 170 32.77 39.20 33.24
N ASP A 171 33.78 38.36 32.97
CA ASP A 171 34.94 38.20 33.86
C ASP A 171 36.04 39.23 33.61
N GLY A 172 36.09 39.80 32.40
CA GLY A 172 37.11 40.77 32.00
C GLY A 172 36.67 42.21 32.22
N GLU A 173 36.36 42.89 31.12
CA GLU A 173 36.14 44.34 31.08
C GLU A 173 34.98 44.79 31.99
N TRP A 174 33.89 44.03 32.05
CA TRP A 174 32.74 44.39 32.87
C TRP A 174 33.07 44.34 34.37
N ALA A 175 33.76 43.29 34.83
CA ALA A 175 34.12 43.14 36.24
C ALA A 175 35.06 44.27 36.70
N ILE A 176 36.05 44.63 35.88
CA ILE A 176 36.97 45.74 36.16
C ILE A 176 36.18 47.06 36.24
N ALA A 177 35.36 47.34 35.24
CA ALA A 177 34.57 48.57 35.21
C ALA A 177 33.59 48.66 36.39
N LYS A 178 32.96 47.54 36.78
CA LYS A 178 32.08 47.52 37.96
C LYS A 178 32.86 47.82 39.24
N ALA A 179 34.02 47.18 39.45
CA ALA A 179 34.84 47.41 40.63
C ALA A 179 35.27 48.88 40.76
N ASP A 180 35.65 49.52 39.64
CA ASP A 180 35.99 50.94 39.61
C ASP A 180 34.79 51.84 39.95
N VAL A 181 33.61 51.55 39.41
CA VAL A 181 32.37 52.30 39.72
C VAL A 181 31.96 52.11 41.18
N ASP A 182 32.02 50.89 41.71
CA ASP A 182 31.69 50.62 43.11
C ASP A 182 32.66 51.32 44.06
N ARG A 183 33.95 51.40 43.72
CA ARG A 183 34.93 52.20 44.48
C ARG A 183 34.55 53.68 44.50
N LEU A 184 34.26 54.27 43.35
CA LEU A 184 33.83 55.68 43.26
C LEU A 184 32.53 55.96 44.02
N ARG A 185 31.59 55.00 44.00
CA ARG A 185 30.36 55.10 44.77
C ARG A 185 30.60 55.04 46.27
N ALA A 186 31.51 54.16 46.72
CA ALA A 186 31.90 54.09 48.12
C ALA A 186 32.51 55.42 48.60
N ASP A 187 33.37 56.05 47.79
CA ASP A 187 33.96 57.37 48.10
C ASP A 187 32.90 58.49 48.22
N LEU A 188 31.77 58.35 47.50
CA LEU A 188 30.62 59.25 47.55
C LEU A 188 29.56 58.87 48.59
N GLY A 189 29.75 57.77 49.34
CA GLY A 189 28.78 57.25 50.31
C GLY A 189 27.52 56.63 49.69
N GLN A 190 27.59 56.17 48.43
CA GLN A 190 26.50 55.48 47.73
C GLN A 190 26.64 53.95 47.79
N GLU A 191 25.52 53.24 47.70
CA GLU A 191 25.48 51.77 47.67
C GLU A 191 26.07 51.22 46.35
N PRO A 192 26.77 50.06 46.37
CA PRO A 192 27.30 49.42 45.17
C PRO A 192 26.22 49.08 44.15
N LEU A 193 26.62 48.95 42.88
CA LEU A 193 25.73 48.52 41.80
C LEU A 193 25.24 47.08 41.99
N PRO A 194 24.01 46.77 41.53
CA PRO A 194 23.49 45.41 41.50
C PRO A 194 24.38 44.49 40.64
N SER A 195 24.27 43.18 40.89
CA SER A 195 25.07 42.18 40.15
C SER A 195 24.63 42.07 38.69
N LEU A 196 25.54 41.63 37.81
CA LEU A 196 25.22 41.32 36.41
C LEU A 196 24.08 40.30 36.33
N GLN A 197 24.16 39.28 37.19
CA GLN A 197 23.18 38.20 37.25
C GLN A 197 21.78 38.73 37.58
N GLN A 198 21.66 39.61 38.58
CA GLN A 198 20.38 40.25 38.92
C GLN A 198 19.83 41.08 37.75
N THR A 199 20.68 41.85 37.09
CA THR A 199 20.28 42.67 35.92
C THR A 199 19.80 41.78 34.75
N LEU A 200 20.45 40.64 34.52
CA LEU A 200 20.07 39.67 33.49
C LEU A 200 18.75 38.97 33.82
N GLU A 201 18.51 38.63 35.08
CA GLU A 201 17.25 38.02 35.54
C GLU A 201 16.08 38.98 35.39
N GLU A 202 16.23 40.24 35.75
CA GLU A 202 15.24 41.29 35.53
C GLU A 202 14.93 41.47 34.03
N ARG A 203 15.96 41.51 33.18
CA ARG A 203 15.78 41.56 31.72
C ARG A 203 15.08 40.33 31.17
N ARG A 204 15.41 39.14 31.67
CA ARG A 204 14.76 37.89 31.27
C ARG A 204 13.29 37.86 31.67
N ALA A 205 12.97 38.33 32.88
CA ALA A 205 11.60 38.46 33.36
C ALA A 205 10.79 39.42 32.46
N ALA A 206 11.36 40.59 32.14
CA ALA A 206 10.74 41.56 31.23
C ALA A 206 10.53 41.00 29.83
N TYR A 207 11.49 40.25 29.27
CA TYR A 207 11.34 39.62 27.96
C TYR A 207 10.23 38.56 27.95
N LEU A 208 10.14 37.73 29.01
CA LEU A 208 9.07 36.73 29.14
C LEU A 208 7.69 37.38 29.32
N GLU A 209 7.63 38.50 30.03
CA GLU A 209 6.40 39.28 30.17
C GLU A 209 5.98 39.91 28.84
N GLU A 210 6.92 40.49 28.09
CA GLU A 210 6.66 41.07 26.76
C GLU A 210 6.22 39.99 25.77
N ARG A 211 6.83 38.81 25.79
CA ARG A 211 6.41 37.67 24.96
C ARG A 211 5.01 37.18 25.32
N ARG A 212 4.66 37.17 26.62
CA ARG A 212 3.29 36.85 27.08
C ARG A 212 2.28 37.90 26.58
N ARG A 213 2.65 39.18 26.64
CA ARG A 213 1.83 40.29 26.14
C ARG A 213 1.56 40.19 24.64
N GLN A 214 2.61 39.96 23.84
CA GLN A 214 2.50 39.81 22.38
C GLN A 214 1.78 38.52 21.98
N GLY A 215 1.97 37.42 22.72
CA GLY A 215 1.26 36.16 22.48
C GLY A 215 -0.25 36.27 22.70
N ASN A 216 -0.69 37.12 23.63
CA ASN A 216 -2.09 37.31 23.97
C ASN A 216 -2.87 38.21 22.97
N GLU A 217 -2.17 38.99 22.14
CA GLU A 217 -2.80 39.77 21.06
C GLU A 217 -3.13 38.91 19.82
N GLY A 218 -2.50 37.73 19.67
CA GLY A 218 -2.72 36.81 18.55
C GLY A 218 -3.88 35.82 18.71
N GLU A 219 -4.31 35.51 19.94
CA GLU A 219 -5.37 34.51 20.18
C GLU A 219 -6.80 35.05 19.97
N ASN A 220 -7.01 36.37 19.92
CA ASN A 220 -8.31 36.96 19.53
C ASN A 220 -8.49 37.10 18.00
N SER A 221 -7.54 36.63 17.19
CA SER A 221 -7.68 36.57 15.72
C SER A 221 -7.32 35.21 15.09
N ALA A 222 -7.13 34.16 15.90
CA ALA A 222 -6.87 32.80 15.42
C ALA A 222 -8.16 32.04 15.01
N GLY A 223 -9.05 32.74 14.31
CA GLY A 223 -10.23 32.18 13.66
C GLY A 223 -10.13 32.12 12.14
N SER A 224 -8.97 32.29 11.51
CA SER A 224 -8.82 32.10 10.05
C SER A 224 -7.37 32.20 9.58
N SER A 225 -6.63 31.08 9.53
CA SER A 225 -5.54 30.91 8.57
C SER A 225 -4.98 29.49 8.62
N GLY A 226 -5.80 28.55 8.13
CA GLY A 226 -5.26 27.32 7.56
C GLY A 226 -4.39 27.69 6.37
N GLN A 227 -3.07 27.70 6.57
CA GLN A 227 -2.04 27.88 5.56
C GLN A 227 -2.14 26.74 4.53
N LYS A 228 -2.96 26.95 3.48
CA LYS A 228 -2.97 26.10 2.29
C LYS A 228 -1.76 26.48 1.43
N ARG A 229 -0.89 25.51 1.18
CA ARG A 229 0.18 25.54 0.18
C ARG A 229 -0.36 25.95 -1.20
N PRO A 230 0.40 26.68 -2.04
CA PRO A 230 -0.01 26.96 -3.41
C PRO A 230 0.11 25.66 -4.22
N SER A 231 -1.02 25.15 -4.69
CA SER A 231 -1.11 24.04 -5.63
C SER A 231 -1.33 24.63 -7.02
N GLU A 232 -0.36 24.45 -7.89
CA GLU A 232 -0.38 24.89 -9.28
C GLU A 232 -1.12 23.85 -10.16
N SER A 233 -2.20 24.32 -10.79
CA SER A 233 -2.80 23.96 -12.09
C SER A 233 -2.84 22.49 -12.57
N THR A 234 -4.05 21.92 -12.59
CA THR A 234 -4.55 21.16 -13.77
C THR A 234 -6.08 21.30 -13.85
N PRO A 235 -6.67 21.67 -15.00
CA PRO A 235 -8.12 21.78 -15.15
C PRO A 235 -8.68 20.49 -15.79
N ASP A 236 -9.62 19.81 -15.13
CA ASP A 236 -10.84 19.28 -15.77
C ASP A 236 -11.80 18.61 -14.78
N GLY A 237 -13.10 18.81 -15.00
CA GLY A 237 -14.14 17.81 -14.71
C GLY A 237 -14.60 17.51 -13.26
N GLN A 238 -15.75 18.10 -12.91
CA GLN A 238 -16.85 17.57 -12.06
C GLN A 238 -16.91 17.88 -10.54
N PRO A 239 -18.07 18.39 -10.05
CA PRO A 239 -18.30 18.61 -8.62
C PRO A 239 -18.87 17.35 -7.92
N LYS A 240 -18.12 16.76 -6.99
CA LYS A 240 -18.65 15.77 -6.04
C LYS A 240 -18.90 16.42 -4.67
N LYS A 241 -20.18 16.48 -4.30
CA LYS A 241 -20.69 16.92 -2.99
C LYS A 241 -20.02 16.13 -1.85
N PRO A 242 -19.64 16.78 -0.73
CA PRO A 242 -19.07 16.09 0.42
C PRO A 242 -20.13 15.25 1.12
N ARG A 243 -19.93 13.93 1.13
CA ARG A 243 -20.77 12.96 1.81
C ARG A 243 -20.58 13.14 3.32
N GLY A 244 -21.65 13.52 3.99
CA GLY A 244 -21.68 13.88 5.39
C GLY A 244 -21.12 12.81 6.33
N ARG A 245 -20.42 13.32 7.33
CA ARG A 245 -20.04 12.75 8.63
C ARG A 245 -20.95 11.61 9.12
N PRO A 246 -20.40 10.48 9.62
CA PRO A 246 -21.19 9.48 10.33
C PRO A 246 -21.87 10.10 11.55
N LYS A 247 -23.20 10.13 11.55
CA LYS A 247 -24.00 10.54 12.72
C LYS A 247 -23.94 9.43 13.77
N GLY A 248 -23.36 9.76 14.92
CA GLY A 248 -23.87 9.33 16.23
C GLY A 248 -23.57 7.89 16.66
N SER A 249 -22.40 7.69 17.28
CA SER A 249 -22.30 6.73 18.39
C SER A 249 -23.13 7.28 19.56
N LYS A 250 -24.25 6.62 19.88
CA LYS A 250 -24.95 6.79 21.16
C LYS A 250 -24.59 5.62 22.05
N ASN A 251 -23.63 5.84 22.94
CA ASN A 251 -23.56 5.09 24.19
C ASN A 251 -24.79 5.47 25.04
N LYS A 252 -25.61 4.49 25.41
CA LYS A 252 -26.54 4.61 26.53
C LYS A 252 -26.19 3.53 27.55
N LYS A 253 -25.54 3.93 28.64
CA LYS A 253 -25.45 3.16 29.89
C LYS A 253 -26.69 3.42 30.74
N ALA A 254 -27.03 2.40 31.54
CA ALA A 254 -27.82 2.39 32.78
C ALA A 254 -29.35 2.61 32.67
N ALA A 255 -30.15 1.62 33.10
CA ALA A 255 -30.55 1.41 34.50
C ALA A 255 -31.86 0.57 34.57
N SER A 256 -31.78 -0.65 35.11
CA SER A 256 -32.69 -1.31 36.08
C SER A 256 -32.40 -2.80 36.11
#